data_AF-A0A0W0R5S0-F1
#
_entry.id   AF-A0A0W0R5S0-F1
#
_cell.length_a   1.000
_cell.length_b   1.000
_cell.length_c   1.000
_cell.angle_alpha   90.00
_cell.angle_beta   90.00
_cell.angle_gamma   90.00
#
_symmetry.space_group_name_H-M   'P 1'
#
loop_
_entity.id
_entity.type
_entity.pdbx_description
1 polymer ?
#
loop_
_entity_poly.entity_id
_entity_poly.type
_entity_poly.pdbx_seq_one_letter_code
_entity_poly.pdbx_strand_id
1 'polypeptide(L)'
;MAFPKISAVLNNCILHSTTPEIIEQIYQIAESPEYDNGFKAGYNHLKNCFAEFYEFDPSHFEWDFFRKILQRYNPHEVQIIFGPVLRLFMKKYIAENPDTPYLSENIEEYIALHTEINRGSGRYYSASPFELYWYVCNPLGISLSYVRDRQKITMATDNAYAEITLFHKGGIEGAHQGGHWERVENQEDSEDYAKAPSTQLSAIELLLGNDARINEYGFQLLKKHVRTSAKAITGHFPREEYNEIILSALQINKYAFAINLVNNNLALKILGPSITAITRQFLLNFNSDLPKDNFLQAYLRALGENILQPHLVNPTELPTFPEDAKQYYQDLAAQLTKPIQLPIISCSDHDSPSYRGSANVILDVGIRLGKIIGGLALVCLCIALFKISLLFGLALSAGCLGFYSLFNGRNKSKSEEAALSLELTPQ
;
A
#
# COMPACT_ATOMS: atom_id res chain seq x y z
N MET A 1 4.26 -20.82 19.19
CA MET A 1 4.08 -20.64 17.74
C MET A 1 4.88 -19.42 17.33
N ALA A 2 5.41 -19.37 16.11
CA ALA A 2 6.09 -18.16 15.60
C ALA A 2 5.09 -17.00 15.52
N PHE A 3 5.54 -15.76 15.71
CA PHE A 3 4.67 -14.60 15.58
C PHE A 3 4.41 -14.31 14.09
N PRO A 4 3.18 -13.97 13.69
CA PRO A 4 2.96 -13.54 12.33
C PRO A 4 3.74 -12.25 12.06
N LYS A 5 4.40 -12.18 10.91
CA LYS A 5 5.04 -10.95 10.45
C LYS A 5 3.99 -9.83 10.41
N ILE A 6 4.38 -8.65 10.90
CA ILE A 6 3.47 -7.50 10.94
C ILE A 6 3.33 -6.89 9.53
N SER A 7 2.09 -6.67 9.13
CA SER A 7 1.76 -6.05 7.84
C SER A 7 2.06 -4.55 7.88
N ALA A 8 2.68 -4.05 6.81
CA ALA A 8 2.89 -2.61 6.61
C ALA A 8 1.72 -1.94 5.87
N VAL A 9 0.70 -2.71 5.47
CA VAL A 9 -0.45 -2.21 4.71
C VAL A 9 -1.15 -1.12 5.50
N LEU A 10 -1.46 -0.02 4.82
CA LEU A 10 -2.12 1.17 5.38
C LEU A 10 -1.38 1.87 6.55
N ASN A 11 -0.12 1.49 6.84
CA ASN A 11 0.66 2.04 7.95
C ASN A 11 0.07 1.76 9.35
N ASN A 12 -0.45 0.54 9.54
CA ASN A 12 -1.07 0.07 10.79
C ASN A 12 -0.20 -0.88 11.61
N CYS A 13 1.09 -0.96 11.30
CA CYS A 13 2.07 -1.91 11.85
C CYS A 13 1.95 -2.08 13.38
N ILE A 14 1.95 -0.97 14.11
CA ILE A 14 1.91 -1.00 15.56
C ILE A 14 0.56 -1.52 16.09
N LEU A 15 -0.55 -1.21 15.41
CA LEU A 15 -1.88 -1.73 15.79
C LEU A 15 -1.94 -3.24 15.61
N HIS A 16 -1.40 -3.72 14.49
CA HIS A 16 -1.37 -5.14 14.17
C HIS A 16 -0.60 -5.98 15.19
N SER A 17 0.32 -5.36 15.93
CA SER A 17 1.05 -6.02 17.00
C SER A 17 0.14 -6.57 18.11
N THR A 18 -1.05 -6.00 18.34
CA THR A 18 -2.02 -6.48 19.35
C THR A 18 -2.97 -7.55 18.84
N THR A 19 -3.01 -7.79 17.52
CA THR A 19 -4.01 -8.65 16.89
C THR A 19 -4.03 -10.07 17.48
N PRO A 20 -2.90 -10.74 17.76
CA PRO A 20 -2.92 -12.09 18.33
C PRO A 20 -3.69 -12.17 19.66
N GLU A 21 -3.38 -11.27 20.60
CA GLU A 21 -4.00 -11.24 21.92
C GLU A 21 -5.47 -10.82 21.85
N ILE A 22 -5.83 -9.93 20.92
CA ILE A 22 -7.22 -9.54 20.68
C ILE A 22 -8.04 -10.72 20.15
N ILE A 23 -7.53 -11.46 19.16
CA ILE A 23 -8.21 -12.64 18.60
C ILE A 23 -8.41 -13.70 19.68
N GLU A 24 -7.37 -13.98 20.47
CA GLU A 24 -7.44 -14.98 21.55
C GLU A 24 -8.60 -14.66 22.51
N GLN A 25 -8.74 -13.41 22.93
CA GLN A 25 -9.83 -13.00 23.81
C GLN A 25 -11.20 -13.07 23.13
N ILE A 26 -11.32 -12.69 21.86
CA ILE A 26 -12.56 -12.86 21.10
C ILE A 26 -12.99 -14.34 21.09
N TYR A 27 -12.03 -15.25 20.94
CA TYR A 27 -12.31 -16.69 20.92
C TYR A 27 -12.75 -17.19 22.29
N GLN A 28 -12.06 -16.77 23.36
CA GLN A 28 -12.43 -17.13 24.74
C GLN A 28 -13.84 -16.62 25.11
N ILE A 29 -14.15 -15.36 24.81
CA ILE A 29 -15.47 -14.76 25.04
C ILE A 29 -16.56 -15.50 24.25
N ALA A 30 -16.28 -15.86 23.00
CA ALA A 30 -17.23 -16.58 22.15
C ALA A 30 -17.48 -18.03 22.61
N GLU A 31 -16.48 -18.70 23.18
CA GLU A 31 -16.60 -20.07 23.67
C GLU A 31 -17.28 -20.16 25.03
N SER A 32 -17.09 -19.15 25.88
CA SER A 32 -17.60 -19.12 27.25
C SER A 32 -18.29 -17.78 27.52
N PRO A 33 -19.64 -17.69 27.42
CA PRO A 33 -20.37 -16.44 27.66
C PRO A 33 -20.16 -15.84 29.07
N GLU A 34 -19.87 -16.69 30.05
CA GLU A 34 -19.56 -16.35 31.44
C GLU A 34 -18.10 -15.90 31.64
N TYR A 35 -17.25 -16.03 30.63
CA TYR A 35 -15.87 -15.53 30.69
C TYR A 35 -15.87 -14.00 30.86
N ASP A 36 -15.08 -13.54 31.82
CA ASP A 36 -14.83 -12.14 32.09
C ASP A 36 -13.34 -11.93 32.38
N ASN A 37 -12.69 -11.14 31.53
CA ASN A 37 -11.32 -10.72 31.71
C ASN A 37 -11.20 -9.37 32.46
N GLY A 38 -12.32 -8.80 32.91
CA GLY A 38 -12.39 -7.46 33.50
C GLY A 38 -12.49 -6.32 32.47
N PHE A 39 -12.38 -6.63 31.17
CA PHE A 39 -12.35 -5.67 30.06
C PHE A 39 -13.47 -5.92 29.03
N LYS A 40 -14.52 -6.66 29.41
CA LYS A 40 -15.64 -7.03 28.51
C LYS A 40 -16.30 -5.84 27.83
N ALA A 41 -16.34 -4.67 28.48
CA ALA A 41 -16.86 -3.44 27.90
C ALA A 41 -16.04 -2.97 26.67
N GLY A 42 -14.71 -2.97 26.77
CA GLY A 42 -13.82 -2.64 25.66
C GLY A 42 -13.97 -3.62 24.50
N TYR A 43 -14.05 -4.91 24.79
CA TYR A 43 -14.29 -5.95 23.78
C TYR A 43 -15.67 -5.79 23.11
N ASN A 44 -16.74 -5.50 23.84
CA ASN A 44 -18.05 -5.22 23.26
C ASN A 44 -18.00 -3.99 22.33
N HIS A 45 -17.27 -2.94 22.71
CA HIS A 45 -17.08 -1.77 21.86
C HIS A 45 -16.31 -2.14 20.58
N LEU A 46 -15.23 -2.93 20.68
CA LEU A 46 -14.48 -3.44 19.52
C LEU A 46 -15.36 -4.29 18.58
N LYS A 47 -16.19 -5.18 19.14
CA LYS A 47 -17.16 -5.97 18.38
C LYS A 47 -18.13 -5.07 17.61
N ASN A 48 -18.65 -4.03 18.25
CA ASN A 48 -19.55 -3.07 17.61
C ASN A 48 -18.85 -2.26 16.51
N CYS A 49 -17.59 -1.87 16.70
CA CYS A 49 -16.78 -1.24 15.66
C CYS A 49 -16.56 -2.17 14.47
N PHE A 50 -16.33 -3.46 14.70
CA PHE A 50 -16.22 -4.45 13.63
C PHE A 50 -17.54 -4.54 12.85
N ALA A 51 -18.66 -4.68 13.56
CA ALA A 51 -19.98 -4.74 12.96
C ALA A 51 -20.27 -3.50 12.11
N GLU A 52 -20.06 -2.30 12.67
CA GLU A 52 -20.28 -1.03 11.98
C GLU A 52 -19.41 -0.89 10.74
N PHE A 53 -18.10 -1.12 10.86
CA PHE A 53 -17.18 -0.95 9.73
C PHE A 53 -17.56 -1.88 8.57
N TYR A 54 -17.91 -3.12 8.86
CA TYR A 54 -18.29 -4.13 7.88
C TYR A 54 -19.78 -4.16 7.53
N GLU A 55 -20.56 -3.19 8.02
CA GLU A 55 -21.99 -3.03 7.72
C GLU A 55 -22.84 -4.25 8.14
N PHE A 56 -22.47 -4.88 9.25
CA PHE A 56 -23.33 -5.80 10.00
C PHE A 56 -24.19 -5.00 11.00
N ASP A 57 -25.38 -5.49 11.32
CA ASP A 57 -26.22 -4.88 12.36
C ASP A 57 -25.60 -5.14 13.75
N PRO A 58 -25.11 -4.11 14.46
CA PRO A 58 -24.47 -4.29 15.77
C PRO A 58 -25.38 -4.93 16.81
N SER A 59 -26.70 -4.76 16.69
CA SER A 59 -27.69 -5.31 17.64
C SER A 59 -27.88 -6.82 17.51
N HIS A 60 -27.51 -7.40 16.37
CA HIS A 60 -27.60 -8.84 16.08
C HIS A 60 -26.23 -9.49 15.85
N PHE A 61 -25.14 -8.74 16.00
CA PHE A 61 -23.79 -9.23 15.75
C PHE A 61 -23.23 -9.96 16.99
N GLU A 62 -23.35 -11.28 16.98
CA GLU A 62 -22.99 -12.15 18.11
C GLU A 62 -21.51 -12.56 18.14
N TRP A 63 -21.02 -12.88 19.35
CA TRP A 63 -19.62 -13.30 19.58
C TRP A 63 -19.22 -14.54 18.79
N ASP A 64 -20.07 -15.58 18.76
CA ASP A 64 -19.80 -16.79 18.00
C ASP A 64 -19.70 -16.51 16.49
N PHE A 65 -20.56 -15.64 15.96
CA PHE A 65 -20.51 -15.24 14.56
C PHE A 65 -19.25 -14.44 14.25
N PHE A 66 -18.86 -13.51 15.14
CA PHE A 66 -17.62 -12.76 15.02
C PHE A 66 -16.39 -13.70 14.96
N ARG A 67 -16.29 -14.64 15.91
CA ARG A 67 -15.24 -15.68 15.92
C ARG A 67 -15.21 -16.45 14.60
N LYS A 68 -16.36 -16.96 14.13
CA LYS A 68 -16.44 -17.74 12.89
C LYS A 68 -16.00 -16.96 11.66
N ILE A 69 -16.24 -15.65 11.61
CA ILE A 69 -15.72 -14.79 10.53
C ILE A 69 -14.19 -14.78 10.57
N LEU A 70 -13.59 -14.51 11.73
CA LEU A 70 -12.13 -14.40 11.87
C LEU A 70 -11.40 -15.71 11.56
N GLN A 71 -11.98 -16.84 11.95
CA GLN A 71 -11.42 -18.17 11.68
C GLN A 71 -11.30 -18.51 10.17
N ARG A 72 -11.93 -17.75 9.29
CA ARG A 72 -11.81 -17.93 7.82
C ARG A 72 -10.54 -17.30 7.23
N TYR A 73 -9.81 -16.52 8.02
CA TYR A 73 -8.68 -15.74 7.56
C TYR A 73 -7.39 -16.21 8.22
N ASN A 74 -6.29 -16.16 7.48
CA ASN A 74 -4.99 -16.42 8.07
C ASN A 74 -4.52 -15.21 8.91
N PRO A 75 -3.49 -15.35 9.77
CA PRO A 75 -3.04 -14.26 10.63
C PRO A 75 -2.67 -12.95 9.92
N HIS A 76 -2.14 -12.98 8.69
CA HIS A 76 -1.84 -11.76 7.91
C HIS A 76 -3.13 -11.06 7.48
N GLU A 77 -4.11 -11.82 7.02
CA GLU A 77 -5.39 -11.26 6.58
C GLU A 77 -6.23 -10.71 7.72
N VAL A 78 -6.16 -11.34 8.90
CA VAL A 78 -6.83 -10.81 10.08
C VAL A 78 -6.25 -9.45 10.45
N GLN A 79 -4.94 -9.21 10.28
CA GLN A 79 -4.36 -7.88 10.44
C GLN A 79 -4.98 -6.88 9.46
N ILE A 80 -5.10 -7.21 8.16
CA ILE A 80 -5.73 -6.33 7.15
C ILE A 80 -7.17 -5.99 7.52
N ILE A 81 -7.93 -6.98 7.98
CA ILE A 81 -9.34 -6.82 8.36
C ILE A 81 -9.49 -5.99 9.62
N PHE A 82 -8.63 -6.18 10.62
CA PHE A 82 -8.70 -5.43 11.87
C PHE A 82 -8.10 -4.04 11.79
N GLY A 83 -7.14 -3.75 10.91
CA GLY A 83 -6.49 -2.44 10.85
C GLY A 83 -7.47 -1.26 10.85
N PRO A 84 -8.44 -1.22 9.91
CA PRO A 84 -9.48 -0.18 9.89
C PRO A 84 -10.43 -0.22 11.10
N VAL A 85 -10.73 -1.41 11.63
CA VAL A 85 -11.59 -1.57 12.81
C VAL A 85 -10.91 -1.01 14.06
N LEU A 86 -9.61 -1.25 14.23
CA LEU A 86 -8.82 -0.70 15.33
C LEU A 86 -8.70 0.82 15.21
N ARG A 87 -8.59 1.38 14.01
CA ARG A 87 -8.64 2.83 13.79
C ARG A 87 -10.00 3.42 14.18
N LEU A 88 -11.10 2.76 13.82
CA LEU A 88 -12.45 3.16 14.25
C LEU A 88 -12.64 3.03 15.77
N PHE A 89 -12.11 1.96 16.37
CA PHE A 89 -12.09 1.77 17.82
C PHE A 89 -11.35 2.91 18.53
N MET A 90 -10.12 3.22 18.08
CA MET A 90 -9.35 4.36 18.58
C MET A 90 -10.13 5.68 18.44
N LYS A 91 -10.74 5.93 17.27
CA LYS A 91 -11.53 7.16 17.02
C LYS A 91 -12.61 7.36 18.07
N LYS A 92 -13.40 6.32 18.31
CA LYS A 92 -14.49 6.39 19.29
C LYS A 92 -13.96 6.50 20.72
N TYR A 93 -12.90 5.76 21.05
CA TYR A 93 -12.31 5.81 22.38
C TYR A 93 -11.72 7.19 22.70
N ILE A 94 -11.04 7.83 21.73
CA ILE A 94 -10.55 9.21 21.87
C ILE A 94 -11.72 10.18 22.10
N ALA A 95 -12.78 10.08 21.30
CA ALA A 95 -13.95 10.94 21.43
C ALA A 95 -14.67 10.80 22.79
N GLU A 96 -14.70 9.59 23.35
CA GLU A 96 -15.30 9.30 24.66
C GLU A 96 -14.39 9.67 25.83
N ASN A 97 -13.09 9.85 25.62
CA ASN A 97 -12.08 10.11 26.66
C ASN A 97 -11.18 11.31 26.29
N PRO A 98 -11.73 12.54 26.26
CA PRO A 98 -11.01 13.74 25.82
C PRO A 98 -9.94 14.24 26.80
N ASP A 99 -9.81 13.63 27.98
CA ASP A 99 -8.86 14.04 29.02
C ASP A 99 -7.52 13.26 28.96
N THR A 100 -7.26 12.51 27.88
CA THR A 100 -6.00 11.79 27.75
C THR A 100 -4.80 12.75 27.59
N PRO A 101 -3.63 12.43 28.19
CA PRO A 101 -2.53 13.38 28.40
C PRO A 101 -1.78 13.85 27.13
N TYR A 102 -2.29 13.51 25.94
CA TYR A 102 -1.66 13.77 24.64
C TYR A 102 -2.55 14.53 23.66
N LEU A 103 -3.76 14.92 24.07
CA LEU A 103 -4.67 15.62 23.18
C LEU A 103 -4.20 17.06 22.97
N SER A 104 -4.13 17.46 21.70
CA SER A 104 -3.95 18.85 21.31
C SER A 104 -5.18 19.66 21.74
N GLU A 105 -5.08 21.00 21.70
CA GLU A 105 -6.22 21.88 21.96
C GLU A 105 -7.42 21.65 21.01
N ASN A 106 -7.24 20.87 19.93
CA ASN A 106 -8.28 20.52 18.96
C ASN A 106 -8.40 18.99 18.77
N ILE A 107 -9.30 18.38 19.54
CA ILE A 107 -9.56 16.93 19.53
C ILE A 107 -9.99 16.39 18.15
N GLU A 108 -10.77 17.16 17.38
CA GLU A 108 -11.26 16.70 16.08
C GLU A 108 -10.15 16.59 15.05
N GLU A 109 -9.23 17.56 15.06
CA GLU A 109 -8.04 17.52 14.21
C GLU A 109 -7.12 16.36 14.60
N TYR A 110 -6.97 16.10 15.90
CA TYR A 110 -6.22 14.95 16.40
C TYR A 110 -6.87 13.62 15.98
N ILE A 111 -8.18 13.46 16.15
CA ILE A 111 -8.92 12.29 15.69
C ILE A 111 -8.72 12.09 14.19
N ALA A 112 -8.92 13.14 13.38
CA ALA A 112 -8.76 13.05 11.93
C ALA A 112 -7.34 12.63 11.54
N LEU A 113 -6.33 13.25 12.13
CA LEU A 113 -4.92 12.95 11.84
C LEU A 113 -4.54 11.50 12.18
N HIS A 114 -4.99 10.99 13.33
CA HIS A 114 -4.54 9.71 13.87
C HIS A 114 -5.46 8.53 13.56
N THR A 115 -6.68 8.77 13.06
CA THR A 115 -7.65 7.68 12.83
C THR A 115 -8.22 7.64 11.42
N GLU A 116 -7.99 8.68 10.62
CA GLU A 116 -8.47 8.73 9.23
C GLU A 116 -7.32 8.61 8.23
N ILE A 117 -7.67 8.21 7.01
CA ILE A 117 -6.70 8.06 5.93
C ILE A 117 -6.34 9.44 5.42
N ASN A 118 -5.03 9.72 5.41
CA ASN A 118 -4.53 10.94 4.80
C ASN A 118 -4.78 10.88 3.29
N ARG A 119 -5.53 11.86 2.78
CA ARG A 119 -5.90 11.95 1.35
C ARG A 119 -4.70 12.15 0.42
N GLY A 120 -3.58 12.67 0.91
CA GLY A 120 -2.36 12.87 0.14
C GLY A 120 -1.52 11.59 0.01
N SER A 121 -1.40 10.80 1.08
CA SER A 121 -0.58 9.57 1.07
C SER A 121 -1.37 8.30 0.81
N GLY A 122 -2.69 8.32 1.01
CA GLY A 122 -3.52 7.11 1.02
C GLY A 122 -3.22 6.18 2.18
N ARG A 123 -2.57 6.65 3.25
CA ARG A 123 -2.25 5.83 4.43
C ARG A 123 -2.74 6.51 5.70
N TYR A 124 -2.92 5.73 6.77
CA TYR A 124 -3.07 6.31 8.09
C TYR A 124 -1.75 6.94 8.56
N TYR A 125 -1.84 7.90 9.47
CA TYR A 125 -0.66 8.32 10.23
C TYR A 125 -0.16 7.16 11.10
N SER A 126 1.16 7.02 11.25
CA SER A 126 1.72 5.93 12.06
C SER A 126 1.36 6.18 13.52
N ALA A 127 0.63 5.25 14.15
CA ALA A 127 0.40 5.34 15.58
C ALA A 127 1.73 5.13 16.34
N SER A 128 1.87 5.82 17.47
CA SER A 128 2.98 5.65 18.42
C SER A 128 2.66 4.56 19.45
N PRO A 129 3.66 4.02 20.17
CA PRO A 129 3.41 3.09 21.27
C PRO A 129 2.47 3.64 22.34
N PHE A 130 2.54 4.95 22.61
CA PHE A 130 1.66 5.61 23.59
C PHE A 130 0.20 5.61 23.11
N GLU A 131 -0.04 5.91 21.83
CA GLU A 131 -1.38 5.90 21.25
C GLU A 131 -1.96 4.49 21.20
N LEU A 132 -1.12 3.51 20.83
CA LEU A 132 -1.49 2.11 20.92
C LEU A 132 -1.90 1.75 22.35
N TYR A 133 -1.08 2.14 23.34
CA TYR A 133 -1.36 1.83 24.73
C TYR A 133 -2.69 2.43 25.20
N TRP A 134 -2.82 3.75 25.11
CA TRP A 134 -3.96 4.47 25.70
C TRP A 134 -5.29 4.18 25.00
N TYR A 135 -5.27 3.99 23.68
CA TYR A 135 -6.49 3.89 22.88
C TYR A 135 -6.80 2.49 22.39
N VAL A 136 -5.91 1.50 22.61
CA VAL A 136 -6.16 0.10 22.22
C VAL A 136 -5.80 -0.87 23.34
N CYS A 137 -4.56 -0.88 23.83
CA CYS A 137 -4.13 -1.90 24.79
C CYS A 137 -4.84 -1.75 26.15
N ASN A 138 -4.78 -0.57 26.77
CA ASN A 138 -5.35 -0.32 28.09
C ASN A 138 -6.88 -0.57 28.12
N PRO A 139 -7.68 -0.06 27.16
CA PRO A 139 -9.12 -0.36 27.09
C PRO A 139 -9.46 -1.84 26.93
N LEU A 140 -8.52 -2.62 26.38
CA LEU A 140 -8.68 -4.06 26.15
C LEU A 140 -7.99 -4.91 27.22
N GLY A 141 -7.29 -4.35 28.20
CA GLY A 141 -6.63 -5.14 29.25
C GLY A 141 -5.27 -5.71 28.88
N ILE A 142 -4.57 -5.07 27.95
CA ILE A 142 -3.23 -5.46 27.50
C ILE A 142 -2.21 -4.48 28.07
N SER A 143 -1.15 -4.97 28.69
CA SER A 143 0.04 -4.16 29.03
C SER A 143 0.98 -4.08 27.84
N LEU A 144 1.64 -2.93 27.65
CA LEU A 144 2.53 -2.69 26.52
C LEU A 144 3.95 -2.35 26.98
N SER A 145 4.89 -3.17 26.55
CA SER A 145 6.32 -2.90 26.59
C SER A 145 6.83 -2.58 25.19
N TYR A 146 7.74 -1.62 25.04
CA TYR A 146 8.46 -1.44 23.78
C TYR A 146 9.93 -1.13 24.01
N VAL A 147 10.77 -1.61 23.09
CA VAL A 147 12.22 -1.39 23.09
C VAL A 147 12.57 -0.43 21.97
N ARG A 148 13.13 0.72 22.35
CA ARG A 148 13.68 1.73 21.44
C ARG A 148 15.07 2.11 21.95
N ASP A 149 16.08 2.13 21.08
CA ASP A 149 17.44 2.53 21.44
C ASP A 149 18.02 1.76 22.65
N ARG A 150 17.71 0.45 22.73
CA ARG A 150 18.06 -0.46 23.85
C ARG A 150 17.43 -0.11 25.19
N GLN A 151 16.51 0.85 25.23
CA GLN A 151 15.72 1.17 26.41
C GLN A 151 14.35 0.49 26.30
N LYS A 152 13.99 -0.29 27.33
CA LYS A 152 12.66 -0.86 27.48
C LYS A 152 11.79 0.13 28.25
N ILE A 153 10.70 0.58 27.64
CA ILE A 153 9.66 1.39 28.28
C ILE A 153 8.44 0.50 28.45
N THR A 154 7.86 0.49 29.65
CA THR A 154 6.70 -0.35 29.99
C THR A 154 5.54 0.52 30.44
N MET A 155 4.37 0.29 29.87
CA MET A 155 3.10 0.88 30.24
C MET A 155 2.18 -0.26 30.70
N ALA A 156 1.94 -0.30 32.01
CA ALA A 156 1.23 -1.39 32.66
C ALA A 156 -0.26 -1.06 32.82
N THR A 157 -1.10 -2.00 32.42
CA THR A 157 -2.56 -1.95 32.60
C THR A 157 -2.92 -2.72 33.87
N ASP A 158 -3.74 -2.11 34.74
CA ASP A 158 -4.17 -2.75 35.98
C ASP A 158 -4.99 -4.01 35.68
N ASN A 159 -4.67 -5.14 36.32
CA ASN A 159 -5.29 -6.44 36.07
C ASN A 159 -5.21 -6.92 34.61
N ALA A 160 -4.16 -6.53 33.87
CA ALA A 160 -3.97 -6.98 32.51
C ALA A 160 -4.02 -8.51 32.37
N TYR A 161 -4.72 -9.00 31.34
CA TYR A 161 -4.73 -10.43 31.01
C TYR A 161 -3.50 -10.83 30.19
N ALA A 162 -2.85 -9.87 29.52
CA ALA A 162 -1.68 -10.10 28.69
C ALA A 162 -0.68 -8.92 28.76
N GLU A 163 0.59 -9.20 28.47
CA GLU A 163 1.63 -8.21 28.19
C GLU A 163 2.21 -8.49 26.79
N ILE A 164 2.36 -7.43 25.98
CA ILE A 164 3.02 -7.52 24.69
C ILE A 164 4.31 -6.70 24.71
N THR A 165 5.35 -7.19 24.02
CA THR A 165 6.61 -6.45 23.83
C THR A 165 6.82 -6.17 22.35
N LEU A 166 7.15 -4.91 22.02
CA LEU A 166 7.45 -4.45 20.67
C LEU A 166 8.91 -4.07 20.51
N PHE A 167 9.46 -4.35 19.33
CA PHE A 167 10.81 -3.99 18.93
C PHE A 167 10.74 -3.10 17.71
N HIS A 168 11.37 -1.93 17.78
CA HIS A 168 11.53 -1.08 16.61
C HIS A 168 12.68 -1.61 15.73
N LYS A 169 12.42 -1.82 14.44
CA LYS A 169 13.41 -2.20 13.43
C LYS A 169 13.51 -1.12 12.35
N GLY A 170 14.67 -0.98 11.72
CA GLY A 170 14.90 0.01 10.66
C GLY A 170 15.26 1.41 11.19
N GLY A 171 15.15 2.44 10.34
CA GLY A 171 15.52 3.82 10.68
C GLY A 171 14.62 4.41 11.77
N ILE A 172 15.23 4.98 12.81
CA ILE A 172 14.54 5.54 13.99
C ILE A 172 13.59 6.69 13.62
N GLU A 173 13.80 7.32 12.47
CA GLU A 173 12.96 8.42 11.95
C GLU A 173 11.65 7.91 11.31
N GLY A 174 11.38 6.60 11.30
CA GLY A 174 10.08 6.01 10.99
C GLY A 174 9.99 5.39 9.60
N ALA A 175 8.76 5.15 9.15
CA ALA A 175 8.45 4.30 8.00
C ALA A 175 9.15 4.70 6.68
N HIS A 176 9.44 5.99 6.48
CA HIS A 176 10.14 6.49 5.29
C HIS A 176 11.62 6.08 5.22
N GLN A 177 12.23 5.70 6.37
CA GLN A 177 13.56 5.10 6.45
C GLN A 177 13.50 3.59 6.74
N GLY A 178 12.36 2.96 6.43
CA GLY A 178 12.14 1.54 6.71
C GLY A 178 11.90 1.21 8.18
N GLY A 179 11.58 2.21 9.02
CA GLY A 179 11.16 2.01 10.41
C GLY A 179 9.86 1.22 10.51
N HIS A 180 9.86 0.12 11.28
CA HIS A 180 8.72 -0.76 11.48
C HIS A 180 8.74 -1.37 12.88
N TRP A 181 7.56 -1.71 13.40
CA TRP A 181 7.41 -2.36 14.70
C TRP A 181 7.19 -3.87 14.52
N GLU A 182 7.87 -4.69 15.30
CA GLU A 182 7.74 -6.15 15.29
C GLU A 182 7.52 -6.70 16.71
N ARG A 183 6.97 -7.92 16.81
CA ARG A 183 6.82 -8.65 18.09
C ARG A 183 8.07 -9.41 18.53
N VAL A 184 9.04 -9.54 17.64
CA VAL A 184 10.26 -10.32 17.84
C VAL A 184 11.49 -9.48 17.53
N GLU A 185 12.55 -9.66 18.31
CA GLU A 185 13.83 -8.98 18.07
C GLU A 185 14.48 -9.52 16.77
N ASN A 186 14.50 -10.85 16.60
CA ASN A 186 15.04 -11.50 15.41
C ASN A 186 13.95 -11.79 14.39
N GLN A 187 14.20 -11.52 13.10
CA GLN A 187 13.19 -11.75 12.05
C GLN A 187 12.92 -13.25 11.79
N GLU A 188 13.88 -14.11 12.10
CA GLU A 188 13.75 -15.57 11.92
C GLU A 188 12.66 -16.18 12.82
N ASP A 189 12.29 -15.49 13.90
CA ASP A 189 11.22 -15.90 14.82
C ASP A 189 9.81 -15.48 14.33
N SER A 190 9.73 -14.86 13.15
CA SER A 190 8.48 -14.43 12.53
C SER A 190 8.12 -15.28 11.31
N GLU A 191 6.82 -15.48 11.10
CA GLU A 191 6.28 -16.26 9.98
C GLU A 191 5.55 -15.36 8.96
N ASP A 192 5.89 -15.51 7.68
CA ASP A 192 5.35 -14.71 6.58
C ASP A 192 4.06 -15.33 6.01
N TYR A 193 2.94 -15.09 6.70
CA TYR A 193 1.62 -15.56 6.28
C TYR A 193 1.11 -14.87 5.01
N ALA A 194 1.68 -13.75 4.57
CA ALA A 194 1.26 -13.08 3.34
C ALA A 194 1.45 -13.95 2.10
N LYS A 195 2.48 -14.83 2.12
CA LYS A 195 2.79 -15.78 1.04
C LYS A 195 2.12 -17.14 1.23
N ALA A 196 1.32 -17.33 2.28
CA ALA A 196 0.66 -18.59 2.54
C ALA A 196 -0.36 -18.91 1.42
N PRO A 197 -0.51 -20.19 1.03
CA PRO A 197 -1.55 -20.59 0.07
C PRO A 197 -2.98 -20.28 0.49
N SER A 198 -3.20 -20.05 1.79
CA SER A 198 -4.49 -19.68 2.36
C SER A 198 -4.85 -18.21 2.17
N THR A 199 -3.93 -17.37 1.70
CA THR A 199 -4.20 -15.95 1.46
C THR A 199 -5.17 -15.77 0.29
N GLN A 200 -6.28 -15.09 0.55
CA GLN A 200 -7.40 -14.75 -0.32
C GLN A 200 -7.53 -13.24 -0.58
N LEU A 201 -6.97 -12.37 0.27
CA LEU A 201 -7.08 -10.91 0.16
C LEU A 201 -6.05 -10.25 -0.76
N SER A 202 -5.14 -11.02 -1.38
CA SER A 202 -4.00 -10.47 -2.15
C SER A 202 -4.43 -9.49 -3.24
N ALA A 203 -5.56 -9.73 -3.93
CA ALA A 203 -6.04 -8.82 -4.98
C ALA A 203 -6.56 -7.49 -4.41
N ILE A 204 -7.23 -7.54 -3.26
CA ILE A 204 -7.78 -6.36 -2.58
C ILE A 204 -6.64 -5.53 -1.96
N GLU A 205 -5.63 -6.20 -1.38
CA GLU A 205 -4.46 -5.56 -0.77
C GLU A 205 -3.72 -4.60 -1.73
N LEU A 206 -3.70 -4.91 -3.04
CA LEU A 206 -3.12 -4.04 -4.07
C LEU A 206 -3.78 -2.64 -4.13
N LEU A 207 -5.04 -2.55 -3.70
CA LEU A 207 -5.81 -1.31 -3.68
C LEU A 207 -5.70 -0.56 -2.34
N LEU A 208 -4.91 -1.05 -1.39
CA LEU A 208 -4.81 -0.49 -0.05
C LEU A 208 -3.44 0.15 0.19
N GLY A 209 -3.44 1.42 0.55
CA GLY A 209 -2.29 2.11 1.13
C GLY A 209 -1.32 2.75 0.14
N ASN A 210 -1.43 2.52 -1.17
CA ASN A 210 -0.46 3.08 -2.13
C ASN A 210 -0.98 4.28 -2.93
N ASP A 211 -2.29 4.41 -3.06
CA ASP A 211 -2.91 5.50 -3.82
C ASP A 211 -4.26 5.87 -3.18
N ALA A 212 -4.35 7.09 -2.67
CA ALA A 212 -5.58 7.59 -2.05
C ALA A 212 -6.79 7.54 -2.98
N ARG A 213 -6.58 7.62 -4.30
CA ARG A 213 -7.65 7.63 -5.31
C ARG A 213 -8.33 6.26 -5.49
N ILE A 214 -7.67 5.17 -5.10
CA ILE A 214 -8.20 3.81 -5.26
C ILE A 214 -8.57 3.15 -3.92
N ASN A 215 -8.04 3.65 -2.81
CA ASN A 215 -8.27 3.12 -1.46
C ASN A 215 -9.74 2.92 -1.12
N GLU A 216 -10.60 3.87 -1.46
CA GLU A 216 -12.03 3.79 -1.18
C GLU A 216 -12.63 2.51 -1.77
N TYR A 217 -12.27 2.17 -3.02
CA TYR A 217 -12.69 0.94 -3.67
C TYR A 217 -12.03 -0.30 -3.05
N GLY A 218 -10.79 -0.19 -2.59
CA GLY A 218 -10.14 -1.22 -1.79
C GLY A 218 -10.94 -1.56 -0.53
N PHE A 219 -11.39 -0.56 0.23
CA PHE A 219 -12.24 -0.78 1.41
C PHE A 219 -13.63 -1.29 1.05
N GLN A 220 -14.27 -0.75 0.00
CA GLN A 220 -15.58 -1.26 -0.45
C GLN A 220 -15.48 -2.75 -0.82
N LEU A 221 -14.43 -3.17 -1.53
CA LEU A 221 -14.19 -4.56 -1.89
C LEU A 221 -13.83 -5.42 -0.67
N LEU A 222 -13.04 -4.91 0.28
CA LEU A 222 -12.77 -5.59 1.54
C LEU A 222 -14.05 -5.84 2.34
N LYS A 223 -14.92 -4.82 2.45
CA LYS A 223 -16.22 -4.93 3.13
C LYS A 223 -17.15 -5.92 2.43
N LYS A 224 -17.23 -5.88 1.10
CA LYS A 224 -17.99 -6.86 0.31
C LYS A 224 -17.45 -8.26 0.57
N HIS A 225 -16.13 -8.45 0.52
CA HIS A 225 -15.47 -9.75 0.77
C HIS A 225 -15.78 -10.32 2.15
N VAL A 226 -15.65 -9.53 3.22
CA VAL A 226 -15.94 -10.00 4.59
C VAL A 226 -17.41 -10.39 4.74
N ARG A 227 -18.35 -9.60 4.21
CA ARG A 227 -19.78 -9.96 4.21
C ARG A 227 -20.09 -11.21 3.40
N THR A 228 -19.50 -11.33 2.22
CA THR A 228 -19.61 -12.51 1.34
C THR A 228 -19.05 -13.76 2.03
N SER A 229 -17.93 -13.64 2.75
CA SER A 229 -17.40 -14.71 3.63
C SER A 229 -18.31 -15.07 4.79
N ALA A 230 -18.96 -14.06 5.39
CA ALA A 230 -19.90 -14.29 6.47
C ALA A 230 -21.15 -15.07 6.00
N LYS A 231 -21.66 -14.80 4.78
CA LYS A 231 -22.73 -15.61 4.16
C LYS A 231 -22.35 -17.09 4.03
N ALA A 232 -21.10 -17.38 3.68
CA ALA A 232 -20.62 -18.76 3.57
C ALA A 232 -20.68 -19.55 4.89
N ILE A 233 -20.65 -18.87 6.04
CA ILE A 233 -20.82 -19.50 7.36
C ILE A 233 -22.24 -20.05 7.52
N THR A 234 -23.22 -19.43 6.86
CA THR A 234 -24.64 -19.84 6.89
C THR A 234 -25.00 -20.91 5.86
N GLY A 235 -24.00 -21.50 5.17
CA GLY A 235 -24.19 -22.65 4.28
C GLY A 235 -24.36 -22.33 2.79
N HIS A 236 -24.27 -21.06 2.38
CA HIS A 236 -24.29 -20.68 0.96
C HIS A 236 -22.94 -20.10 0.56
N PHE A 237 -22.15 -20.78 -0.29
CA PHE A 237 -20.89 -20.26 -0.80
C PHE A 237 -21.11 -19.43 -2.07
N PRO A 238 -21.03 -18.09 -2.00
CA PRO A 238 -21.36 -17.20 -3.11
C PRO A 238 -20.18 -17.04 -4.09
N ARG A 239 -19.84 -18.11 -4.83
CA ARG A 239 -18.67 -18.15 -5.71
C ARG A 239 -18.61 -16.99 -6.73
N GLU A 240 -19.76 -16.64 -7.30
CA GLU A 240 -19.87 -15.56 -8.27
C GLU A 240 -19.54 -14.19 -7.65
N GLU A 241 -19.98 -13.94 -6.42
CA GLU A 241 -19.65 -12.70 -5.70
C GLU A 241 -18.14 -12.59 -5.46
N TYR A 242 -17.48 -13.69 -5.05
CA TYR A 242 -16.02 -13.69 -4.88
C TYR A 242 -15.27 -13.42 -6.18
N ASN A 243 -15.69 -14.06 -7.28
CA ASN A 243 -15.09 -13.84 -8.59
C ASN A 243 -15.26 -12.37 -9.02
N GLU A 244 -16.43 -11.79 -8.79
CA GLU A 244 -16.68 -10.38 -9.08
C GLU A 244 -15.79 -9.45 -8.25
N ILE A 245 -15.61 -9.72 -6.96
CA ILE A 245 -14.74 -8.94 -6.06
C ILE A 245 -13.29 -8.97 -6.56
N ILE A 246 -12.76 -10.16 -6.83
CA ILE A 246 -11.38 -10.35 -7.30
C ILE A 246 -11.19 -9.69 -8.68
N LEU A 247 -12.13 -9.91 -9.60
CA LEU A 247 -12.08 -9.29 -10.93
C LEU A 247 -12.07 -7.76 -10.82
N SER A 248 -12.95 -7.21 -9.98
CA SER A 248 -13.04 -5.77 -9.77
C SER A 248 -11.72 -5.22 -9.22
N ALA A 249 -11.13 -5.89 -8.23
CA ALA A 249 -9.87 -5.46 -7.64
C ALA A 249 -8.73 -5.43 -8.67
N LEU A 250 -8.61 -6.49 -9.47
CA LEU A 250 -7.60 -6.59 -10.52
C LEU A 250 -7.81 -5.57 -11.63
N GLN A 251 -9.05 -5.32 -12.05
CA GLN A 251 -9.36 -4.32 -13.09
C GLN A 251 -9.07 -2.89 -12.61
N ILE A 252 -9.43 -2.55 -11.38
CA ILE A 252 -9.16 -1.23 -10.80
C ILE A 252 -7.65 -1.01 -10.72
N ASN A 253 -6.91 -1.97 -10.16
CA ASN A 253 -5.44 -1.86 -10.07
C ASN A 253 -4.81 -1.75 -11.47
N LYS A 254 -5.26 -2.57 -12.42
CA LYS A 254 -4.76 -2.55 -13.80
C LYS A 254 -5.01 -1.20 -14.49
N TYR A 255 -6.20 -0.62 -14.32
CA TYR A 255 -6.52 0.68 -14.90
C TYR A 255 -5.72 1.81 -14.23
N ALA A 256 -5.68 1.85 -12.90
CA ALA A 256 -4.97 2.86 -12.13
C ALA A 256 -3.48 2.89 -12.45
N PHE A 257 -2.90 1.73 -12.76
CA PHE A 257 -1.55 1.62 -13.28
C PHE A 257 -1.45 2.09 -14.75
N ALA A 258 -2.30 1.56 -15.63
CA ALA A 258 -2.24 1.82 -17.07
C ALA A 258 -2.46 3.29 -17.43
N ILE A 259 -3.34 4.01 -16.73
CA ILE A 259 -3.67 5.41 -17.03
C ILE A 259 -2.48 6.37 -16.81
N ASN A 260 -1.48 5.95 -16.03
CA ASN A 260 -0.23 6.71 -15.86
C ASN A 260 0.73 6.52 -17.05
N LEU A 261 0.42 5.59 -17.96
CA LEU A 261 1.30 5.19 -19.06
C LEU A 261 0.67 5.42 -20.43
N VAL A 262 -0.65 5.27 -20.54
CA VAL A 262 -1.39 5.40 -21.81
C VAL A 262 -2.61 6.29 -21.65
N ASN A 263 -3.14 6.84 -22.76
CA ASN A 263 -4.42 7.54 -22.71
C ASN A 263 -5.57 6.65 -22.21
N ASN A 264 -6.61 7.31 -21.71
CA ASN A 264 -7.83 6.70 -21.19
C ASN A 264 -8.44 5.62 -22.11
N ASN A 265 -8.59 5.89 -23.41
CA ASN A 265 -9.20 4.92 -24.33
C ASN A 265 -8.41 3.61 -24.41
N LEU A 266 -7.07 3.69 -24.38
CA LEU A 266 -6.23 2.49 -24.38
C LEU A 266 -6.23 1.79 -23.01
N ALA A 267 -6.18 2.55 -21.91
CA ALA A 267 -6.31 2.00 -20.56
C ALA A 267 -7.63 1.23 -20.37
N LEU A 268 -8.74 1.75 -20.91
CA LEU A 268 -10.04 1.08 -20.92
C LEU A 268 -10.02 -0.21 -21.75
N LYS A 269 -9.45 -0.19 -22.97
CA LYS A 269 -9.31 -1.38 -23.82
C LYS A 269 -8.53 -2.50 -23.14
N ILE A 270 -7.51 -2.16 -22.35
CA ILE A 270 -6.66 -3.09 -21.60
C ILE A 270 -7.43 -3.89 -20.54
N LEU A 271 -8.56 -3.39 -20.04
CA LEU A 271 -9.41 -4.09 -19.07
C LEU A 271 -10.20 -5.26 -19.68
N GLY A 272 -10.35 -5.27 -21.00
CA GLY A 272 -11.16 -6.25 -21.72
C GLY A 272 -12.67 -5.94 -21.69
N PRO A 273 -13.51 -6.81 -22.29
CA PRO A 273 -14.93 -6.53 -22.50
C PRO A 273 -15.80 -6.67 -21.24
N SER A 274 -15.37 -7.49 -20.26
CA SER A 274 -16.18 -7.83 -19.08
C SER A 274 -15.83 -6.94 -17.89
N ILE A 275 -16.36 -5.72 -17.85
CA ILE A 275 -16.16 -4.78 -16.74
C ILE A 275 -17.26 -4.96 -15.69
N THR A 276 -16.87 -5.14 -14.42
CA THR A 276 -17.83 -5.30 -13.31
C THR A 276 -18.54 -3.99 -12.96
N ALA A 277 -19.60 -4.06 -12.14
CA ALA A 277 -20.31 -2.88 -11.68
C ALA A 277 -19.41 -1.95 -10.83
N ILE A 278 -18.61 -2.51 -9.92
CA ILE A 278 -17.71 -1.75 -9.04
C ILE A 278 -16.61 -1.08 -9.88
N THR A 279 -16.01 -1.80 -10.83
CA THR A 279 -15.01 -1.20 -11.74
C THR A 279 -15.63 -0.09 -12.58
N ARG A 280 -16.87 -0.25 -13.06
CA ARG A 280 -17.55 0.81 -13.80
C ARG A 280 -17.77 2.06 -12.95
N GLN A 281 -18.19 1.90 -11.70
CA GLN A 281 -18.33 3.02 -10.76
C GLN A 281 -16.98 3.72 -10.52
N PHE A 282 -15.92 2.94 -10.33
CA PHE A 282 -14.56 3.47 -10.25
C PHE A 282 -14.18 4.31 -11.47
N LEU A 283 -14.37 3.79 -12.67
CA LEU A 283 -14.01 4.49 -13.92
C LEU A 283 -14.79 5.81 -14.11
N LEU A 284 -16.03 5.90 -13.60
CA LEU A 284 -16.83 7.13 -13.66
C LEU A 284 -16.33 8.21 -12.70
N ASN A 285 -15.79 7.81 -11.55
CA ASN A 285 -15.38 8.71 -10.48
C ASN A 285 -13.87 9.00 -10.48
N PHE A 286 -13.07 8.19 -11.19
CA PHE A 286 -11.63 8.33 -11.19
C PHE A 286 -11.19 9.52 -12.05
N ASN A 287 -10.77 10.60 -11.39
CA ASN A 287 -10.20 11.75 -12.07
C ASN A 287 -8.68 11.57 -12.28
N SER A 288 -8.24 11.48 -13.53
CA SER A 288 -6.83 11.43 -13.87
C SER A 288 -6.31 12.84 -14.22
N ASP A 289 -5.99 13.65 -13.21
CA ASP A 289 -5.38 14.98 -13.41
C ASP A 289 -3.89 14.90 -13.82
N LEU A 290 -3.42 13.73 -14.25
CA LEU A 290 -2.01 13.52 -14.54
C LEU A 290 -1.59 14.14 -15.88
N PRO A 291 -0.45 14.85 -15.93
CA PRO A 291 0.17 15.28 -17.17
C PRO A 291 0.42 14.06 -18.05
N LYS A 292 -0.17 14.07 -19.26
CA LYS A 292 -0.10 12.98 -20.22
C LYS A 292 1.25 13.02 -20.93
N ASP A 293 2.33 12.69 -20.24
CA ASP A 293 3.59 12.41 -20.91
C ASP A 293 3.41 11.09 -21.68
N ASN A 294 3.01 11.26 -22.94
CA ASN A 294 2.57 10.24 -23.90
C ASN A 294 3.70 9.30 -24.35
N PHE A 295 4.70 9.01 -23.52
CA PHE A 295 5.89 8.28 -23.94
C PHE A 295 5.58 6.82 -24.28
N LEU A 296 4.92 6.07 -23.38
CA LEU A 296 4.51 4.69 -23.70
C LEU A 296 3.46 4.68 -24.82
N GLN A 297 2.61 5.69 -24.91
CA GLN A 297 1.66 5.82 -26.02
C GLN A 297 2.36 6.07 -27.37
N ALA A 298 3.42 6.87 -27.42
CA ALA A 298 4.24 7.07 -28.60
C ALA A 298 4.99 5.78 -28.95
N TYR A 299 5.50 5.07 -27.96
CA TYR A 299 6.16 3.77 -28.13
C TYR A 299 5.21 2.68 -28.62
N LEU A 300 4.00 2.55 -28.05
CA LEU A 300 2.97 1.60 -28.48
C LEU A 300 2.41 1.94 -29.87
N ARG A 301 2.31 3.22 -30.23
CA ARG A 301 2.03 3.65 -31.62
C ARG A 301 3.15 3.24 -32.57
N ALA A 302 4.41 3.38 -32.14
CA ALA A 302 5.58 3.02 -32.94
C ALA A 302 5.77 1.50 -33.10
N LEU A 303 5.32 0.69 -32.12
CA LEU A 303 5.37 -0.78 -32.18
C LEU A 303 4.31 -1.40 -33.11
N GLY A 304 3.28 -0.65 -33.51
CA GLY A 304 2.48 -0.93 -34.68
C GLY A 304 1.65 -2.22 -34.67
N GLU A 305 0.35 -2.08 -34.44
CA GLU A 305 -0.62 -2.78 -35.28
C GLU A 305 -1.63 -1.76 -35.81
N ASN A 306 -1.94 -1.87 -37.11
CA ASN A 306 -2.88 -1.06 -37.89
C ASN A 306 -4.34 -1.10 -37.35
N ILE A 307 -4.58 -0.67 -36.10
CA ILE A 307 -5.94 -0.63 -35.50
C ILE A 307 -6.37 0.80 -35.19
N LEU A 308 -5.47 1.80 -35.20
CA LEU A 308 -5.86 3.22 -35.08
C LEU A 308 -4.98 4.04 -36.01
N GLN A 309 -5.57 4.59 -37.07
CA GLN A 309 -4.85 5.33 -38.10
C GLN A 309 -3.96 6.44 -37.51
N PRO A 310 -2.69 6.53 -37.96
CA PRO A 310 -1.76 7.55 -37.53
C PRO A 310 -1.82 8.73 -38.51
N HIS A 311 -2.43 9.81 -38.09
CA HIS A 311 -2.04 11.12 -38.59
C HIS A 311 -1.55 11.90 -37.37
N LEU A 312 -0.34 12.48 -37.46
CA LEU A 312 0.30 13.40 -36.49
C LEU A 312 1.42 12.85 -35.58
N VAL A 313 2.32 11.98 -36.05
CA VAL A 313 3.70 11.97 -35.49
C VAL A 313 4.71 11.71 -36.60
N ASN A 314 5.67 12.62 -36.76
CA ASN A 314 6.77 12.48 -37.72
C ASN A 314 7.75 11.41 -37.19
N PRO A 315 8.04 10.32 -37.94
CA PRO A 315 8.85 9.20 -37.45
C PRO A 315 10.28 9.58 -36.99
N THR A 316 10.78 10.71 -37.48
CA THR A 316 12.12 11.26 -37.16
C THR A 316 12.21 11.95 -35.80
N GLU A 317 11.10 12.15 -35.09
CA GLU A 317 11.08 12.75 -33.73
C GLU A 317 10.97 11.71 -32.61
N LEU A 318 10.95 10.41 -32.94
CA LEU A 318 10.98 9.35 -31.93
C LEU A 318 12.39 9.30 -31.31
N PRO A 319 12.54 9.48 -29.99
CA PRO A 319 13.83 9.34 -29.34
C PRO A 319 14.37 7.92 -29.58
N THR A 320 15.60 7.81 -30.06
CA THR A 320 16.31 6.53 -30.17
C THR A 320 16.49 5.95 -28.76
N PHE A 321 15.84 4.82 -28.50
CA PHE A 321 15.92 4.16 -27.21
C PHE A 321 17.21 3.34 -27.10
N PRO A 322 17.90 3.40 -25.95
CA PRO A 322 18.84 2.34 -25.62
C PRO A 322 18.08 1.00 -25.54
N GLU A 323 18.71 -0.09 -25.98
CA GLU A 323 18.05 -1.41 -26.16
C GLU A 323 17.45 -1.98 -24.86
N ASP A 324 17.97 -1.57 -23.71
CA ASP A 324 17.46 -1.91 -22.38
C ASP A 324 16.07 -1.30 -22.09
N ALA A 325 15.84 -0.05 -22.50
CA ALA A 325 14.53 0.58 -22.40
C ALA A 325 13.51 -0.09 -23.33
N LYS A 326 13.93 -0.53 -24.52
CA LYS A 326 13.05 -1.23 -25.47
C LYS A 326 12.56 -2.57 -24.91
N GLN A 327 13.45 -3.40 -24.35
CA GLN A 327 13.04 -4.66 -23.72
C GLN A 327 12.09 -4.43 -22.54
N TYR A 328 12.35 -3.41 -21.71
CA TYR A 328 11.47 -3.02 -20.61
C TYR A 328 10.04 -2.71 -21.08
N TYR A 329 9.89 -1.90 -22.12
CA TYR A 329 8.57 -1.53 -22.61
C TYR A 329 7.87 -2.68 -23.35
N GLN A 330 8.61 -3.60 -23.97
CA GLN A 330 8.04 -4.84 -24.51
C GLN A 330 7.49 -5.73 -23.40
N ASP A 331 8.25 -5.92 -22.32
CA ASP A 331 7.80 -6.70 -21.16
C ASP A 331 6.58 -6.06 -20.49
N LEU A 332 6.59 -4.73 -20.37
CA LEU A 332 5.47 -3.95 -19.83
C LEU A 332 4.22 -4.07 -20.71
N ALA A 333 4.36 -3.94 -22.03
CA ALA A 333 3.27 -4.11 -22.98
C ALA A 333 2.70 -5.55 -22.94
N ALA A 334 3.57 -6.55 -22.86
CA ALA A 334 3.18 -7.95 -22.73
C ALA A 334 2.45 -8.23 -21.40
N GLN A 335 2.82 -7.56 -20.31
CA GLN A 335 2.13 -7.67 -19.03
C GLN A 335 0.76 -6.97 -19.06
N LEU A 336 0.67 -5.78 -19.66
CA LEU A 336 -0.58 -5.04 -19.78
C LEU A 336 -1.59 -5.75 -20.68
N THR A 337 -1.15 -6.40 -21.76
CA THR A 337 -2.04 -7.07 -22.72
C THR A 337 -2.48 -8.46 -22.29
N LYS A 338 -1.89 -9.04 -21.23
CA LYS A 338 -2.33 -10.35 -20.72
C LYS A 338 -3.78 -10.29 -20.22
N PRO A 339 -4.64 -11.25 -20.62
CA PRO A 339 -5.98 -11.35 -20.10
C PRO A 339 -5.94 -11.64 -18.60
N ILE A 340 -6.88 -11.05 -17.85
CA ILE A 340 -7.02 -11.31 -16.42
C ILE A 340 -7.48 -12.77 -16.28
N GLN A 341 -6.63 -13.61 -15.70
CA GLN A 341 -6.99 -14.98 -15.33
C GLN A 341 -7.50 -14.95 -13.90
N LEU A 342 -8.75 -15.36 -13.71
CA LEU A 342 -9.31 -15.52 -12.37
C LEU A 342 -8.59 -16.68 -11.67
N PRO A 343 -8.19 -16.52 -10.39
CA PRO A 343 -7.70 -17.64 -9.62
C PRO A 343 -8.82 -18.70 -9.54
N ILE A 344 -8.47 -19.96 -9.79
CA ILE A 344 -9.40 -21.07 -9.63
C ILE A 344 -9.64 -21.23 -8.13
N ILE A 345 -10.78 -20.72 -7.66
CA ILE A 345 -11.25 -20.98 -6.29
C ILE A 345 -11.69 -22.45 -6.24
N SER A 346 -10.78 -23.32 -5.81
CA SER A 346 -11.04 -24.73 -5.53
C SER A 346 -11.88 -24.83 -4.25
N CYS A 347 -13.19 -24.98 -4.40
CA CYS A 347 -14.07 -25.35 -3.30
C CYS A 347 -14.03 -26.87 -3.18
N SER A 348 -13.10 -27.41 -2.39
CA SER A 348 -13.32 -28.75 -1.86
C SER A 348 -14.31 -28.60 -0.72
N ASP A 349 -15.54 -29.06 -0.93
CA ASP A 349 -16.48 -29.34 0.16
C ASP A 349 -15.78 -30.30 1.12
N HIS A 350 -15.34 -29.86 2.31
CA HIS A 350 -15.03 -30.76 3.42
C HIS A 350 -15.00 -30.06 4.78
N ASP A 351 -15.83 -30.57 5.67
CA ASP A 351 -15.58 -30.67 7.10
C ASP A 351 -14.22 -31.36 7.34
N SER A 352 -13.11 -30.63 7.43
CA SER A 352 -11.80 -31.02 8.05
C SER A 352 -10.62 -30.21 7.48
N PRO A 353 -9.60 -29.84 8.31
CA PRO A 353 -8.55 -28.92 7.91
C PRO A 353 -7.39 -29.63 7.20
N SER A 354 -7.40 -29.67 5.87
CA SER A 354 -6.15 -29.69 5.08
C SER A 354 -6.38 -29.28 3.63
N TYR A 355 -6.13 -28.00 3.34
CA TYR A 355 -6.20 -27.44 1.98
C TYR A 355 -4.84 -27.57 1.27
N ARG A 356 -4.75 -28.36 0.19
CA ARG A 356 -3.54 -28.51 -0.65
C ARG A 356 -3.74 -28.29 -2.16
N GLY A 357 -4.89 -27.79 -2.61
CA GLY A 357 -5.25 -27.79 -4.05
C GLY A 357 -4.94 -26.55 -4.89
N SER A 358 -4.90 -25.33 -4.32
CA SER A 358 -4.95 -24.07 -5.10
C SER A 358 -3.65 -23.24 -5.13
N ALA A 359 -2.59 -23.71 -4.47
CA ALA A 359 -1.39 -22.93 -4.14
C ALA A 359 -0.53 -22.46 -5.33
N ASN A 360 -0.44 -23.25 -6.41
CA ASN A 360 0.56 -23.02 -7.45
C ASN A 360 0.21 -21.88 -8.43
N VAL A 361 -1.06 -21.51 -8.57
CA VAL A 361 -1.49 -20.49 -9.53
C VAL A 361 -1.45 -19.09 -8.93
N ILE A 362 -1.79 -18.94 -7.64
CA ILE A 362 -1.79 -17.64 -6.94
C ILE A 362 -0.36 -17.19 -6.60
N LEU A 363 0.50 -18.14 -6.20
CA LEU A 363 1.91 -17.86 -5.88
C LEU A 363 2.68 -17.39 -7.13
N ASP A 364 2.38 -17.93 -8.32
CA ASP A 364 3.05 -17.53 -9.57
C ASP A 364 2.66 -16.10 -10.02
N VAL A 365 1.41 -15.68 -9.82
CA VAL A 365 0.96 -14.30 -10.13
C VAL A 365 1.54 -13.29 -9.15
N GLY A 366 1.55 -13.61 -7.83
CA GLY A 366 2.11 -12.74 -6.80
C GLY A 366 3.64 -12.58 -6.88
N ILE A 367 4.38 -13.66 -7.13
CA ILE A 367 5.85 -13.61 -7.34
C ILE A 367 6.20 -12.79 -8.58
N ARG A 368 5.40 -12.88 -9.65
CA ARG A 368 5.61 -12.10 -10.87
C ARG A 368 5.35 -10.61 -10.64
N LEU A 369 4.29 -10.23 -9.90
CA LEU A 369 4.03 -8.84 -9.50
C LEU A 369 5.08 -8.26 -8.52
N GLY A 370 5.59 -9.08 -7.60
CA GLY A 370 6.67 -8.66 -6.69
C GLY A 370 8.00 -8.39 -7.41
N LYS A 371 8.36 -9.21 -8.42
CA LYS A 371 9.54 -8.96 -9.28
C LYS A 371 9.40 -7.68 -10.11
N ILE A 372 8.17 -7.34 -10.51
CA ILE A 372 7.86 -6.09 -11.23
C ILE A 372 8.12 -4.87 -10.33
N ILE A 373 7.66 -4.89 -9.08
CA ILE A 373 7.88 -3.80 -8.12
C ILE A 373 9.36 -3.67 -7.73
N GLY A 374 10.06 -4.79 -7.53
CA GLY A 374 11.51 -4.79 -7.27
C GLY A 374 12.35 -4.27 -8.45
N GLY A 375 11.97 -4.61 -9.68
CA GLY A 375 12.59 -4.06 -10.89
C GLY A 375 12.35 -2.56 -11.05
N LEU A 376 11.14 -2.08 -10.72
CA LEU A 376 10.78 -0.66 -10.76
C LEU A 376 11.64 0.19 -9.81
N ALA A 377 11.92 -0.28 -8.59
CA ALA A 377 12.75 0.45 -7.62
C ALA A 377 14.21 0.61 -8.12
N LEU A 378 14.79 -0.44 -8.71
CA LEU A 378 16.14 -0.40 -9.26
C LEU A 378 16.24 0.54 -10.47
N VAL A 379 15.19 0.58 -11.31
CA VAL A 379 15.16 1.44 -12.50
C VAL A 379 14.90 2.91 -12.14
N CYS A 380 14.04 3.21 -11.16
CA CYS A 380 13.90 4.57 -10.64
C CYS A 380 15.22 5.11 -10.08
N LEU A 381 16.02 4.25 -9.42
CA LEU A 381 17.36 4.58 -8.97
C LEU A 381 18.31 4.86 -10.15
N CYS A 382 18.29 4.04 -11.21
CA CYS A 382 19.09 4.26 -12.42
C CYS A 382 18.70 5.56 -13.16
N ILE A 383 17.40 5.89 -13.26
CA ILE A 383 16.93 7.14 -13.87
C ILE A 383 17.35 8.36 -13.03
N ALA A 384 17.28 8.25 -11.70
CA ALA A 384 17.74 9.32 -10.81
C ALA A 384 19.25 9.55 -10.95
N LEU A 385 20.05 8.48 -10.99
CA LEU A 385 21.49 8.55 -11.22
C LEU A 385 21.83 9.14 -12.59
N PHE A 386 21.09 8.75 -13.65
CA PHE A 386 21.27 9.30 -14.99
C PHE A 386 20.97 10.80 -15.05
N LYS A 387 19.89 11.27 -14.39
CA LYS A 387 19.56 12.70 -14.30
C LYS A 387 20.65 13.49 -13.58
N ILE A 388 21.23 12.93 -12.51
CA ILE A 388 22.36 13.53 -11.79
C ILE A 388 23.58 13.62 -12.71
N SER A 389 23.92 12.55 -13.44
CA SER A 389 25.03 12.56 -14.41
C SER A 389 24.81 13.55 -15.56
N LEU A 390 23.58 13.70 -16.06
CA LEU A 390 23.24 14.66 -17.11
C LEU A 390 23.39 16.10 -16.63
N LEU A 391 22.91 16.40 -15.41
CA LEU A 391 23.07 17.72 -14.78
C LEU A 391 24.56 18.04 -14.54
N PHE A 392 25.35 17.05 -14.13
CA PHE A 392 26.79 17.21 -13.96
C PHE A 392 27.49 17.47 -15.30
N GLY A 393 27.11 16.75 -16.36
CA GLY A 393 27.62 16.96 -17.72
C GLY A 393 27.28 18.35 -18.29
N LEU A 394 26.05 18.84 -18.04
CA LEU A 394 25.62 20.18 -18.43
C LEU A 394 26.33 21.29 -17.63
N ALA A 395 26.60 21.06 -16.35
CA ALA A 395 27.39 21.99 -15.53
C ALA A 395 28.85 22.07 -16.01
N LEU A 396 29.45 20.93 -16.37
CA LEU A 396 30.79 20.85 -16.95
C LEU A 396 30.87 21.55 -18.31
N SER A 397 29.89 21.34 -19.20
CA SER A 397 29.87 21.98 -20.52
C SER A 397 29.64 23.49 -20.44
N ALA A 398 28.78 23.95 -19.53
CA ALA A 398 28.60 25.37 -19.23
C ALA A 398 29.88 26.00 -18.65
N GLY A 399 30.59 25.28 -17.77
CA GLY A 399 31.91 25.67 -17.27
C GLY A 399 32.95 25.80 -18.38
N CYS A 400 33.02 24.83 -19.29
CA CYS A 400 33.93 24.86 -20.44
C CYS A 400 33.62 26.02 -21.41
N LEU A 401 32.34 26.31 -21.68
CA LEU A 401 31.92 27.44 -22.51
C LEU A 401 32.24 28.79 -21.85
N GLY A 402 32.09 28.91 -20.53
CA GLY A 402 32.51 30.08 -19.76
C GLY A 402 34.03 30.30 -19.81
N PHE A 403 34.82 29.24 -19.66
CA PHE A 403 36.28 29.31 -19.79
C PHE A 403 36.73 29.67 -21.21
N TYR A 404 36.06 29.15 -22.24
CA TYR A 404 36.36 29.47 -23.63
C TYR A 404 36.04 30.93 -23.99
N SER A 405 34.94 31.47 -23.44
CA SER A 405 34.57 32.89 -23.56
C SER A 405 35.61 33.81 -22.90
N LEU A 406 36.08 33.45 -21.70
CA LEU A 406 37.13 34.20 -20.98
C LEU A 406 38.49 34.15 -21.68
N PHE A 407 38.83 33.03 -22.34
CA PHE A 407 40.08 32.89 -23.10
C PHE A 407 40.05 33.64 -24.44
N ASN A 408 38.94 33.58 -25.19
CA ASN A 408 38.81 34.32 -26.45
C ASN A 408 38.63 35.82 -26.25
N GLY A 409 38.03 36.27 -25.14
CA GLY A 409 37.98 37.69 -24.78
C GLY A 409 39.36 38.31 -24.55
N ARG A 410 40.32 37.55 -24.00
CA ARG A 410 41.70 38.01 -23.78
C ARG A 410 42.57 38.04 -25.05
N ASN A 411 42.23 37.27 -26.09
CA ASN A 411 42.97 37.30 -27.36
C ASN A 411 42.52 38.43 -28.29
N LYS A 412 41.29 38.93 -28.16
CA LYS A 412 40.81 40.10 -28.92
C LYS A 412 41.41 41.42 -28.43
N SER A 413 41.73 41.56 -27.14
CA SER A 413 42.34 42.80 -26.63
C SER A 413 43.82 42.96 -27.03
N LYS A 414 44.53 41.87 -27.33
CA LYS A 414 45.95 41.93 -27.75
C LYS A 414 46.15 42.23 -29.25
N SER A 415 45.15 42.01 -30.10
CA SER A 415 45.25 42.38 -31.52
C SER A 415 44.89 43.84 -31.80
N GLU A 416 44.15 44.50 -30.91
CA GLU A 416 43.81 45.93 -31.04
C GLU A 416 44.89 46.86 -30.42
N GLU A 417 45.65 46.40 -29.42
CA GLU A 417 46.79 47.16 -28.87
C GLU A 417 48.05 47.14 -29.77
N ALA A 418 48.18 46.17 -30.70
CA ALA A 418 49.32 46.10 -31.63
C ALA A 418 49.16 46.94 -32.91
N ALA A 419 47.98 47.51 -33.16
CA ALA A 419 47.71 48.37 -34.31
C ALA A 419 47.81 49.88 -34.01
N LEU A 420 48.06 50.26 -32.75
CA LEU A 420 48.02 51.65 -32.27
C LEU A 420 49.37 52.21 -31.78
N SER A 421 50.47 51.48 -31.96
CA SER A 421 51.81 51.87 -31.47
C SER A 421 52.86 52.10 -32.57
N LEU A 422 52.44 52.35 -33.81
CA LEU A 422 53.35 52.59 -34.94
C LEU A 422 52.92 53.86 -35.70
N GLU A 423 52.94 54.99 -35.02
CA GLU A 423 53.19 56.30 -35.63
C GLU A 423 53.41 57.36 -34.55
N LEU A 424 54.38 58.24 -34.81
CA LEU A 424 54.74 59.47 -34.07
C LEU A 424 55.78 59.33 -32.95
N THR A 425 57.06 59.54 -33.33
CA THR A 425 57.80 60.77 -32.96
C THR A 425 59.08 60.92 -33.82
N PRO A 426 59.64 62.14 -33.94
CA PRO A 426 60.16 62.67 -35.19
C PRO A 426 61.68 62.86 -35.23
N GLN A 427 62.28 62.80 -36.43
CA GLN A 427 63.09 63.84 -37.06
C GLN A 427 63.58 63.39 -38.44
#